data_AF-A0A091AE09-F1
#
_entry.id   AF-A0A091AE09-F1
#
_cell.length_a   1.000
_cell.length_b   1.000
_cell.length_c   1.000
_cell.angle_alpha   90.00
_cell.angle_beta   90.00
_cell.angle_gamma   90.00
#
_symmetry.space_group_name_H-M   'P 1'
#
loop_
_entity.id
_entity.type
_entity.pdbx_description
1 polymer ?
#
loop_
_entity_poly.entity_id
_entity_poly.type
_entity_poly.pdbx_seq_one_letter_code
_entity_poly.pdbx_strand_id
1 'polypeptide(L)'
;MIQNVKIGDSPVWMKTRLEAAGMRPINNVVDVTNFVMLEMGQPLHAFDFRFLEEGRIVVRKSKANEVFVSLDEKSRLLPPDTLLICDGKKPVAIAGIMGGLNSEVKEDTQTIFLESAYFNPSSIRRSSRRLAMPTDAAFRFERGIDPEGVIRALNRAAQLMAELSGGSICKNYLDEYPQKITAVENIPLSLARIREIIGTAIAAQDVIRILESIDM
;
A
#
# COMPACT_ATOMS: atom_id res chain seq x y z
N MET A 1 -0.22 -4.05 -14.93
CA MET A 1 -1.57 -4.63 -15.13
C MET A 1 -1.46 -6.14 -15.19
N ILE A 2 -2.52 -6.85 -14.78
CA ILE A 2 -2.63 -8.31 -14.91
C ILE A 2 -3.90 -8.59 -15.71
N GLN A 3 -3.77 -9.26 -16.85
CA GLN A 3 -4.86 -9.58 -17.77
C GLN A 3 -5.29 -11.05 -17.66
N ASN A 4 -6.51 -11.35 -18.11
CA ASN A 4 -7.09 -12.69 -18.13
C ASN A 4 -7.13 -13.35 -16.74
N VAL A 5 -7.31 -12.55 -15.69
CA VAL A 5 -7.45 -13.10 -14.33
C VAL A 5 -8.78 -13.83 -14.19
N LYS A 6 -8.79 -14.90 -13.41
CA LYS A 6 -10.01 -15.56 -12.93
C LYS A 6 -10.15 -15.31 -11.44
N ILE A 7 -11.22 -14.62 -11.05
CA ILE A 7 -11.53 -14.40 -9.64
C ILE A 7 -12.10 -15.69 -9.06
N GLY A 8 -11.61 -16.04 -7.87
CA GLY A 8 -12.04 -17.24 -7.18
C GLY A 8 -11.46 -17.31 -5.78
N ASP A 9 -11.56 -18.48 -5.18
CA ASP A 9 -11.04 -18.72 -3.85
C ASP A 9 -9.51 -18.70 -3.78
N SER A 10 -8.98 -18.05 -2.74
CA SER A 10 -7.57 -18.15 -2.37
C SER A 10 -7.20 -19.56 -1.92
N PRO A 11 -5.95 -20.00 -2.13
CA PRO A 11 -5.48 -21.29 -1.63
C PRO A 11 -5.49 -21.32 -0.11
N VAL A 12 -5.66 -22.51 0.47
CA VAL A 12 -5.81 -22.73 1.92
C VAL A 12 -4.69 -22.05 2.72
N TRP A 13 -3.44 -22.17 2.27
CA TRP A 13 -2.30 -21.58 2.98
C TRP A 13 -2.40 -20.05 3.11
N MET A 14 -2.97 -19.35 2.12
CA MET A 14 -3.13 -17.89 2.15
C MET A 14 -4.28 -17.51 3.06
N LYS A 15 -5.42 -18.22 2.93
CA LYS A 15 -6.58 -18.03 3.80
C LYS A 15 -6.19 -18.18 5.28
N THR A 16 -5.52 -19.28 5.62
CA THR A 16 -5.07 -19.54 7.00
C THR A 16 -4.12 -18.47 7.54
N ARG A 17 -3.20 -17.96 6.72
CA ARG A 17 -2.27 -16.90 7.15
C ARG A 17 -2.97 -15.55 7.36
N LEU A 18 -3.92 -15.21 6.49
CA LEU A 18 -4.73 -14.00 6.65
C LEU A 18 -5.61 -14.06 7.89
N GLU A 19 -6.30 -15.20 8.10
CA GLU A 19 -7.14 -15.42 9.27
C GLU A 19 -6.33 -15.37 10.57
N ALA A 20 -5.14 -15.97 10.61
CA ALA A 20 -4.24 -15.90 11.75
C ALA A 20 -3.77 -14.47 12.06
N ALA A 21 -3.76 -13.58 11.06
CA ALA A 21 -3.49 -12.15 11.22
C ALA A 21 -4.75 -11.31 11.47
N GLY A 22 -5.92 -11.93 11.65
CA GLY A 22 -7.19 -11.25 11.91
C GLY A 22 -7.90 -10.70 10.67
N MET A 23 -7.47 -11.08 9.46
CA MET A 23 -8.10 -10.65 8.20
C MET A 23 -9.00 -11.75 7.64
N ARG A 24 -10.24 -11.39 7.26
CA ARG A 24 -11.16 -12.30 6.59
C ARG A 24 -10.74 -12.46 5.11
N PRO A 25 -10.50 -13.68 4.62
CA PRO A 25 -10.27 -13.92 3.20
C PRO A 25 -11.51 -13.54 2.35
N ILE A 26 -11.28 -13.07 1.13
CA ILE A 26 -12.31 -12.58 0.22
C ILE A 26 -12.21 -13.31 -1.12
N ASN A 27 -11.12 -13.12 -1.85
CA ASN A 27 -10.84 -13.79 -3.12
C ASN A 27 -9.33 -13.73 -3.42
N ASN A 28 -8.89 -14.55 -4.38
CA ASN A 28 -7.48 -14.68 -4.77
C ASN A 28 -6.76 -13.39 -5.16
N VAL A 29 -7.45 -12.32 -5.57
CA VAL A 29 -6.83 -11.03 -5.90
C VAL A 29 -6.76 -10.10 -4.68
N VAL A 30 -7.88 -9.92 -3.99
CA VAL A 30 -7.94 -9.07 -2.79
C VAL A 30 -7.04 -9.65 -1.69
N ASP A 31 -7.05 -10.96 -1.52
CA ASP A 31 -6.24 -11.64 -0.52
C ASP A 31 -4.74 -11.51 -0.81
N VAL A 32 -4.32 -11.45 -2.08
CA VAL A 32 -2.93 -11.17 -2.42
C VAL A 32 -2.52 -9.77 -1.98
N THR A 33 -3.37 -8.75 -2.18
CA THR A 33 -3.04 -7.39 -1.69
C THR A 33 -2.89 -7.33 -0.17
N ASN A 34 -3.76 -8.02 0.56
CA ASN A 34 -3.66 -8.10 2.02
C ASN A 34 -2.44 -8.92 2.46
N PHE A 35 -2.19 -10.05 1.80
CA PHE A 35 -1.07 -10.94 2.10
C PHE A 35 0.27 -10.23 1.92
N VAL A 36 0.47 -9.56 0.78
CA VAL A 36 1.73 -8.83 0.51
C VAL A 36 1.88 -7.62 1.43
N MET A 37 0.78 -6.96 1.81
CA MET A 37 0.83 -5.90 2.82
C MET A 37 1.31 -6.42 4.19
N LEU A 38 0.95 -7.64 4.57
CA LEU A 38 1.47 -8.28 5.78
C LEU A 38 2.91 -8.78 5.61
N GLU A 39 3.23 -9.37 4.45
CA GLU A 39 4.55 -9.94 4.13
C GLU A 39 5.63 -8.87 4.04
N MET A 40 5.31 -7.71 3.46
CA MET A 40 6.29 -6.68 3.07
C MET A 40 6.02 -5.30 3.66
N GLY A 41 4.93 -5.13 4.42
CA GLY A 41 4.57 -3.83 5.01
C GLY A 41 4.03 -2.79 4.03
N GLN A 42 3.93 -3.10 2.73
CA GLN A 42 3.45 -2.20 1.68
C GLN A 42 1.96 -2.43 1.41
N PRO A 43 1.06 -1.49 1.72
CA PRO A 43 -0.32 -1.57 1.29
C PRO A 43 -0.43 -1.49 -0.24
N LEU A 44 -1.26 -2.34 -0.83
CA LEU A 44 -1.57 -2.35 -2.26
C LEU A 44 -3.08 -2.22 -2.48
N HIS A 45 -3.46 -1.81 -3.68
CA HIS A 45 -4.86 -1.79 -4.10
C HIS A 45 -5.04 -2.39 -5.49
N ALA A 46 -6.07 -3.22 -5.67
CA ALA A 46 -6.43 -3.79 -6.96
C ALA A 46 -7.72 -3.12 -7.45
N PHE A 47 -7.63 -2.46 -8.61
CA PHE A 47 -8.78 -1.90 -9.30
C PHE A 47 -9.20 -2.82 -10.44
N ASP A 48 -10.50 -2.96 -10.64
CA ASP A 48 -11.02 -3.48 -11.90
C ASP A 48 -10.82 -2.43 -13.00
N PHE A 49 -9.97 -2.75 -13.98
CA PHE A 49 -9.60 -1.82 -15.04
C PHE A 49 -10.81 -1.36 -15.88
N ARG A 50 -11.89 -2.14 -15.94
CA ARG A 50 -13.12 -1.77 -16.66
C ARG A 50 -13.76 -0.50 -16.12
N PHE A 51 -13.55 -0.21 -14.84
CA PHE A 51 -14.11 0.97 -14.19
C PHE A 51 -13.20 2.20 -14.20
N LEU A 52 -11.98 2.07 -14.70
CA LEU A 52 -11.05 3.19 -14.83
C LEU A 52 -11.28 3.92 -16.16
N GLU A 53 -12.14 4.94 -16.12
CA GLU A 53 -12.46 5.71 -17.32
C GLU A 53 -11.24 6.42 -17.90
N GLU A 54 -11.17 6.45 -19.24
CA GLU A 54 -10.05 7.00 -20.01
C GLU A 54 -8.71 6.28 -19.82
N GLY A 55 -8.69 5.15 -19.10
CA GLY A 55 -7.49 4.32 -18.93
C GLY A 55 -6.33 5.03 -18.24
N ARG A 56 -6.61 6.01 -17.38
CA ARG A 56 -5.60 6.80 -16.66
C ARG A 56 -5.94 6.95 -15.18
N ILE A 57 -4.89 7.17 -14.39
CA ILE A 57 -4.99 7.55 -12.98
C ILE A 57 -4.60 9.01 -12.83
N VAL A 58 -5.38 9.75 -12.04
CA VAL A 58 -5.14 11.14 -11.66
C VAL A 58 -5.13 11.24 -10.15
N VAL A 59 -4.00 11.61 -9.57
CA VAL A 59 -3.89 11.84 -8.13
C VAL A 59 -4.11 13.32 -7.84
N ARG A 60 -5.11 13.63 -7.01
CA ARG A 60 -5.42 15.02 -6.63
C ARG A 60 -6.04 15.09 -5.25
N LYS A 61 -6.16 16.30 -4.72
CA LYS A 61 -6.93 16.56 -3.50
C LYS A 61 -8.43 16.62 -3.78
N SER A 62 -9.21 16.37 -2.73
CA SER A 62 -10.65 16.55 -2.72
C SER A 62 -11.04 18.00 -2.99
N LYS A 63 -12.14 18.18 -3.72
CA LYS A 63 -12.80 19.47 -3.88
C LYS A 63 -13.64 19.77 -2.64
N ALA A 64 -13.99 21.05 -2.45
CA ALA A 64 -14.90 21.44 -1.39
C ALA A 64 -16.23 20.70 -1.54
N ASN A 65 -16.71 20.11 -0.44
CA ASN A 65 -17.94 19.34 -0.36
C ASN A 65 -18.02 18.13 -1.33
N GLU A 66 -16.88 17.58 -1.74
CA GLU A 66 -16.87 16.38 -2.58
C GLU A 66 -17.35 15.17 -1.78
N VAL A 67 -18.32 14.44 -2.32
CA VAL A 67 -18.89 13.24 -1.70
C VAL A 67 -18.27 12.00 -2.33
N PHE A 68 -17.96 11.00 -1.50
CA PHE A 68 -17.40 9.73 -1.94
C PHE A 68 -18.10 8.54 -1.27
N VAL A 69 -18.31 7.47 -2.05
CA VAL A 69 -18.86 6.20 -1.56
C VAL A 69 -17.73 5.16 -1.59
N SER A 70 -17.27 4.75 -0.41
CA SER A 70 -16.24 3.73 -0.29
C SER A 70 -16.82 2.31 -0.30
N LEU A 71 -15.94 1.31 -0.35
CA LEU A 71 -16.28 -0.13 -0.33
C LEU A 71 -17.16 -0.59 0.83
N ASP A 72 -17.25 0.18 1.91
CA ASP A 72 -18.18 -0.12 3.02
C ASP A 72 -19.59 0.46 2.80
N GLU A 73 -19.90 0.87 1.57
CA GLU A 73 -21.18 1.38 1.09
C GLU A 73 -21.67 2.68 1.76
N LYS A 74 -20.84 3.33 2.58
CA LYS A 74 -21.21 4.59 3.23
C LYS A 74 -20.79 5.79 2.39
N SER A 75 -21.74 6.67 2.16
CA SER A 75 -21.50 7.99 1.55
C SER A 75 -20.91 8.95 2.58
N ARG A 76 -19.84 9.65 2.21
CA ARG A 76 -19.11 10.57 3.10
C ARG A 76 -18.80 11.88 2.40
N LEU A 77 -18.91 12.97 3.15
CA LEU A 77 -18.32 14.24 2.77
C LEU A 77 -16.81 14.19 3.03
N LEU A 78 -16.01 14.42 2.01
CA LEU A 78 -14.56 14.38 2.13
C LEU A 78 -14.05 15.66 2.82
N PRO A 79 -13.21 15.54 3.86
CA PRO A 79 -12.52 16.68 4.41
C PRO A 79 -11.68 17.41 3.33
N PRO A 80 -11.47 18.72 3.46
CA PRO A 80 -10.54 19.44 2.60
C PRO A 80 -9.14 18.80 2.60
N ASP A 81 -8.46 18.89 1.46
CA ASP A 81 -7.12 18.33 1.23
C ASP A 81 -7.01 16.80 1.38
N THR A 82 -8.12 16.06 1.36
CA THR A 82 -8.08 14.60 1.35
C THR A 82 -7.52 14.14 0.01
N LEU A 83 -6.46 13.33 0.03
CA LEU A 83 -5.86 12.82 -1.18
C LEU A 83 -6.75 11.72 -1.79
N LEU A 84 -7.00 11.83 -3.08
CA LEU A 84 -7.85 10.92 -3.84
C LEU A 84 -7.07 10.35 -5.02
N ILE A 85 -7.34 9.07 -5.29
CA ILE A 85 -7.04 8.44 -6.56
C ILE A 85 -8.28 8.59 -7.42
N CYS A 86 -8.14 9.18 -8.60
CA CYS A 86 -9.22 9.37 -9.57
C CYS A 86 -8.88 8.62 -10.86
N ASP A 87 -9.92 8.21 -11.60
CA ASP A 87 -9.77 7.90 -13.02
C ASP A 87 -9.78 9.21 -13.85
N GLY A 88 -9.99 9.11 -15.16
CA GLY A 88 -10.09 10.29 -16.03
C GLY A 88 -11.22 11.27 -15.71
N LYS A 89 -12.22 10.87 -14.92
CA LYS A 89 -13.45 11.64 -14.67
C LYS A 89 -13.83 11.82 -13.19
N LYS A 90 -13.61 10.80 -12.35
CA LYS A 90 -14.18 10.70 -11.00
C LYS A 90 -13.20 10.06 -10.01
N PRO A 91 -13.36 10.31 -8.70
CA PRO A 91 -12.61 9.59 -7.68
C PRO A 91 -12.97 8.10 -7.65
N VAL A 92 -11.95 7.26 -7.46
CA VAL A 92 -12.05 5.80 -7.37
C VAL A 92 -11.48 5.23 -6.07
N ALA A 93 -10.67 6.00 -5.33
CA ALA A 93 -10.26 5.64 -3.97
C ALA A 93 -9.91 6.88 -3.12
N ILE A 94 -10.02 6.73 -1.80
CA ILE A 94 -9.36 7.61 -0.83
C ILE A 94 -7.94 7.08 -0.65
N ALA A 95 -6.96 7.83 -1.16
CA ALA A 95 -5.59 7.39 -1.28
C ALA A 95 -5.03 6.92 0.07
N GLY A 96 -4.49 5.69 0.10
CA GLY A 96 -3.89 5.08 1.28
C GLY A 96 -4.86 4.74 2.43
N ILE A 97 -6.17 4.89 2.23
CA ILE A 97 -7.17 4.63 3.28
C ILE A 97 -8.17 3.56 2.85
N MET A 98 -8.89 3.78 1.75
CA MET A 98 -9.97 2.89 1.33
C MET A 98 -10.31 3.05 -0.16
N GLY A 99 -10.56 1.91 -0.82
CA GLY A 99 -11.08 1.89 -2.18
C GLY A 99 -12.52 2.43 -2.31
N GLY A 100 -12.89 2.79 -3.52
CA GLY A 100 -14.25 3.17 -3.90
C GLY A 100 -15.08 1.97 -4.34
N LEU A 101 -16.36 1.99 -4.03
CA LEU A 101 -17.32 0.97 -4.49
C LEU A 101 -17.41 0.91 -6.02
N ASN A 102 -17.12 2.03 -6.69
CA ASN A 102 -17.21 2.18 -8.14
C ASN A 102 -16.05 1.57 -8.93
N SER A 103 -15.03 1.00 -8.28
CA SER A 103 -13.84 0.45 -8.94
C SER A 103 -13.37 -0.89 -8.36
N GLU A 104 -14.22 -1.50 -7.53
CA GLU A 104 -13.96 -2.74 -6.83
C GLU A 104 -13.75 -3.93 -7.78
N VAL A 105 -12.96 -4.90 -7.34
CA VAL A 105 -12.83 -6.20 -8.01
C VAL A 105 -14.11 -7.01 -7.81
N LYS A 106 -14.68 -7.50 -8.91
CA LYS A 106 -15.90 -8.31 -8.97
C LYS A 106 -15.60 -9.72 -9.45
N GLU A 107 -16.55 -10.64 -9.29
CA GLU A 107 -16.40 -12.04 -9.71
C GLU A 107 -16.07 -12.19 -11.22
N ASP A 108 -16.55 -11.25 -12.04
CA ASP A 108 -16.35 -11.23 -13.49
C ASP A 108 -15.17 -10.34 -13.94
N THR A 109 -14.37 -9.81 -13.01
CA THR A 109 -13.18 -9.01 -13.34
C THR A 109 -12.17 -9.85 -14.12
N GLN A 110 -11.71 -9.34 -15.26
CA GLN A 110 -10.71 -10.00 -16.11
C GLN A 110 -9.38 -9.27 -16.19
N THR A 111 -9.36 -7.97 -15.87
CA THR A 111 -8.15 -7.14 -15.93
C THR A 111 -8.00 -6.32 -14.68
N ILE A 112 -6.85 -6.47 -14.01
CA ILE A 112 -6.51 -5.75 -12.79
C ILE A 112 -5.49 -4.66 -13.09
N PHE A 113 -5.79 -3.45 -12.65
CA PHE A 113 -4.80 -2.41 -12.43
C PHE A 113 -4.36 -2.46 -10.97
N LEU A 114 -3.09 -2.77 -10.74
CA LEU A 114 -2.51 -2.94 -9.41
C LEU A 114 -1.76 -1.68 -9.03
N GLU A 115 -2.16 -1.05 -7.93
CA GLU A 115 -1.51 0.11 -7.32
C GLU A 115 -0.60 -0.35 -6.18
N SER A 116 0.64 0.17 -6.20
CA SER A 116 1.56 0.21 -5.08
C SER A 116 2.08 1.64 -4.98
N ALA A 117 1.86 2.31 -3.86
CA ALA A 117 2.11 3.74 -3.74
C ALA A 117 2.72 4.10 -2.39
N TYR A 118 3.39 5.25 -2.34
CA TYR A 118 3.84 5.88 -1.10
C TYR A 118 3.12 7.21 -0.91
N PHE A 119 2.43 7.37 0.22
CA PHE A 119 1.70 8.59 0.56
C PHE A 119 2.34 9.30 1.75
N ASN A 120 2.20 10.62 1.81
CA ASN A 120 2.69 11.40 2.94
C ASN A 120 2.02 10.94 4.26
N PRO A 121 2.80 10.48 5.27
CA PRO A 121 2.24 9.90 6.50
C PRO A 121 1.32 10.85 7.28
N SER A 122 1.71 12.13 7.37
CA SER A 122 0.93 13.16 8.07
C SER A 122 -0.40 13.46 7.38
N SER A 123 -0.44 13.39 6.05
CA SER A 123 -1.68 13.55 5.28
C SER A 123 -2.63 12.38 5.52
N ILE A 124 -2.13 11.14 5.42
CA ILE A 124 -2.93 9.93 5.67
C ILE A 124 -3.51 9.93 7.08
N ARG A 125 -2.68 10.19 8.10
CA ARG A 125 -3.12 10.28 9.50
C ARG A 125 -4.26 11.28 9.68
N ARG A 126 -4.15 12.46 9.08
CA ARG A 126 -5.15 13.53 9.19
C ARG A 126 -6.46 13.11 8.55
N SER A 127 -6.42 12.56 7.33
CA SER A 127 -7.61 12.14 6.60
C SER A 127 -8.28 10.93 7.26
N SER A 128 -7.53 9.89 7.62
CA SER A 128 -8.05 8.69 8.30
C SER A 128 -8.77 9.05 9.61
N ARG A 129 -8.18 9.91 10.45
CA ARG A 129 -8.81 10.37 11.70
C ARG A 129 -10.07 11.19 11.46
N ARG A 130 -10.05 12.14 10.53
CA ARG A 130 -11.22 12.98 10.22
C ARG A 130 -12.38 12.19 9.63
N LEU A 131 -12.07 11.14 8.87
CA LEU A 131 -13.06 10.23 8.28
C LEU A 131 -13.49 9.11 9.25
N ALA A 132 -12.84 8.98 10.42
CA ALA A 132 -12.99 7.87 11.36
C ALA A 132 -12.80 6.49 10.68
N MET A 133 -11.75 6.36 9.86
CA MET A 133 -11.46 5.15 9.09
C MET A 133 -10.06 4.59 9.40
N PRO A 134 -9.87 3.90 10.54
CA PRO A 134 -8.62 3.24 10.88
C PRO A 134 -8.52 1.90 10.12
N THR A 135 -8.01 1.92 8.88
CA THR A 135 -7.74 0.71 8.11
C THR A 135 -6.30 0.22 8.33
N ASP A 136 -6.03 -1.06 8.06
CA ASP A 136 -4.68 -1.63 8.12
C ASP A 136 -3.69 -0.94 7.18
N ALA A 137 -4.17 -0.48 6.03
CA ALA A 137 -3.40 0.32 5.08
C ALA A 137 -3.06 1.70 5.68
N ALA A 138 -4.06 2.42 6.19
CA ALA A 138 -3.87 3.73 6.78
C ALA A 138 -2.92 3.68 7.99
N PHE A 139 -3.03 2.63 8.82
CA PHE A 139 -2.17 2.40 9.98
C PHE A 139 -0.69 2.28 9.61
N ARG A 140 -0.37 1.63 8.49
CA ARG A 140 1.00 1.49 7.98
C ARG A 140 1.49 2.80 7.38
N PHE A 141 0.72 3.39 6.47
CA PHE A 141 1.09 4.65 5.83
C PHE A 141 1.31 5.79 6.85
N GLU A 142 0.51 5.89 7.91
CA GLU A 142 0.68 6.95 8.91
C GLU A 142 1.97 6.85 9.75
N ARG A 143 2.63 5.68 9.75
CA ARG A 143 3.91 5.43 10.43
C ARG A 143 5.11 5.58 9.51
N GLY A 144 4.87 5.77 8.21
CA GLY A 144 5.91 5.65 7.19
C GLY A 144 6.15 4.19 6.84
N ILE A 145 6.29 3.93 5.55
CA ILE A 145 6.71 2.65 4.99
C ILE A 145 7.99 2.87 4.18
N ASP A 146 8.66 1.80 3.76
CA ASP A 146 9.86 1.89 2.92
C ASP A 146 9.49 2.37 1.50
N PRO A 147 9.92 3.58 1.06
CA PRO A 147 9.65 4.07 -0.29
C PRO A 147 10.32 3.22 -1.37
N GLU A 148 11.47 2.59 -1.08
CA GLU A 148 12.19 1.72 -2.02
C GLU A 148 11.56 0.32 -2.10
N GLY A 149 10.67 -0.02 -1.17
CA GLY A 149 9.90 -1.26 -1.14
C GLY A 149 8.73 -1.29 -2.14
N VAL A 150 8.30 -0.14 -2.66
CA VAL A 150 7.07 0.02 -3.47
C VAL A 150 7.07 -0.89 -4.70
N ILE A 151 8.15 -0.88 -5.49
CA ILE A 151 8.26 -1.68 -6.73
C ILE A 151 8.41 -3.16 -6.40
N ARG A 152 9.14 -3.49 -5.33
CA ARG A 152 9.37 -4.88 -4.92
C ARG A 152 8.06 -5.55 -4.53
N ALA A 153 7.24 -4.87 -3.73
CA ALA A 153 5.92 -5.33 -3.34
C ALA A 153 4.94 -5.38 -4.52
N LEU A 154 4.99 -4.41 -5.44
CA LEU A 154 4.20 -4.44 -6.68
C LEU A 154 4.47 -5.71 -7.49
N ASN A 155 5.75 -6.03 -7.71
CA ASN A 155 6.16 -7.22 -8.45
C ASN A 155 5.76 -8.51 -7.73
N ARG A 156 5.93 -8.56 -6.39
CA ARG A 156 5.53 -9.70 -5.56
C ARG A 156 4.01 -9.97 -5.66
N ALA A 157 3.20 -8.93 -5.54
CA ALA A 157 1.75 -9.05 -5.67
C ALA A 157 1.34 -9.42 -7.10
N ALA A 158 1.92 -8.80 -8.12
CA ALA A 158 1.63 -9.13 -9.52
C ALA A 158 1.94 -10.60 -9.85
N GLN A 159 3.08 -11.11 -9.34
CA GLN A 159 3.46 -12.51 -9.48
C GLN A 159 2.42 -13.43 -8.84
N LEU A 160 2.10 -13.22 -7.56
CA LEU A 160 1.12 -14.06 -6.85
C LEU A 160 -0.26 -13.99 -7.49
N MET A 161 -0.71 -12.81 -7.93
CA MET A 161 -1.98 -12.67 -8.64
C MET A 161 -2.00 -13.49 -9.92
N ALA A 162 -0.93 -13.46 -10.72
CA ALA A 162 -0.84 -14.24 -11.96
C ALA A 162 -0.85 -15.75 -11.66
N GLU A 163 -0.05 -16.21 -10.69
CA GLU A 163 0.02 -17.61 -10.28
C GLU A 163 -1.34 -18.14 -9.77
N LEU A 164 -2.06 -17.36 -8.97
CA LEU A 164 -3.30 -17.79 -8.31
C LEU A 164 -4.57 -17.57 -9.15
N SER A 165 -4.53 -16.71 -10.16
CA SER A 165 -5.68 -16.44 -11.03
C SER A 165 -5.55 -17.04 -12.43
N GLY A 166 -4.35 -17.54 -12.80
CA GLY A 166 -4.01 -17.93 -14.16
C GLY A 166 -3.84 -16.76 -15.13
N GLY A 167 -3.78 -15.53 -14.60
CA GLY A 167 -3.61 -14.31 -15.39
C GLY A 167 -2.19 -14.13 -15.94
N SER A 168 -2.03 -13.13 -16.80
CA SER A 168 -0.76 -12.77 -17.43
C SER A 168 -0.37 -11.34 -17.08
N ILE A 169 0.87 -11.16 -16.62
CA ILE A 169 1.40 -9.85 -16.23
C ILE A 169 1.81 -9.09 -17.50
N CYS A 170 1.31 -7.87 -17.67
CA CYS A 170 1.75 -6.99 -18.75
C CYS A 170 3.21 -6.57 -18.55
N LYS A 171 3.93 -6.35 -19.65
CA LYS A 171 5.29 -5.79 -19.59
C LYS A 171 5.27 -4.36 -19.06
N ASN A 172 6.32 -4.00 -18.33
CA ASN A 172 6.56 -2.68 -17.73
C ASN A 172 5.57 -2.31 -16.61
N TYR A 173 5.92 -1.25 -15.90
CA TYR A 173 5.09 -0.58 -14.90
C TYR A 173 5.24 0.94 -15.09
N LEU A 174 4.31 1.69 -14.51
CA LEU A 174 4.40 3.14 -14.40
C LEU A 174 4.93 3.49 -13.02
N ASP A 175 5.96 4.34 -12.97
CA ASP A 175 6.60 4.76 -11.73
C ASP A 175 6.79 6.29 -11.71
N GLU A 176 5.81 6.96 -11.13
CA GLU A 176 5.79 8.42 -10.98
C GLU A 176 6.36 8.82 -9.62
N TYR A 177 7.69 9.01 -9.57
CA TYR A 177 8.41 9.37 -8.36
C TYR A 177 9.15 10.73 -8.48
N PRO A 178 8.40 11.85 -8.56
CA PRO A 178 8.98 13.17 -8.88
C PRO A 178 9.87 13.73 -7.77
N GLN A 179 9.59 13.37 -6.51
CA GLN A 179 10.38 13.77 -5.35
C GLN A 179 10.93 12.53 -4.65
N LYS A 180 12.10 12.08 -5.11
CA LYS A 180 12.80 10.93 -4.53
C LYS A 180 13.16 11.20 -3.07
N ILE A 181 12.86 10.25 -2.20
CA ILE A 181 13.25 10.27 -0.80
C ILE A 181 14.63 9.61 -0.75
N THR A 182 15.65 10.39 -0.40
CA THR A 182 17.01 9.88 -0.26
C THR A 182 17.23 9.33 1.13
N ALA A 183 17.84 8.15 1.21
CA ALA A 183 18.27 7.59 2.48
C ALA A 183 19.35 8.50 3.10
N VAL A 184 19.29 8.65 4.43
CA VAL A 184 20.34 9.37 5.16
C VAL A 184 21.53 8.43 5.29
N GLU A 185 22.61 8.74 4.60
CA GLU A 185 23.86 7.98 4.67
C GLU A 185 24.85 8.65 5.64
N ASN A 186 25.82 7.86 6.11
CA ASN A 186 26.97 8.33 6.87
C ASN A 186 26.61 9.12 8.15
N ILE A 187 25.70 8.59 8.97
CA ILE A 187 25.33 9.21 10.24
C ILE A 187 26.52 9.11 11.21
N PRO A 188 27.15 10.23 11.62
CA PRO A 188 28.31 10.17 12.50
C PRO A 188 27.89 9.71 13.90
N LEU A 189 28.54 8.65 14.38
CA LEU A 189 28.26 8.06 15.68
C LEU A 189 29.52 8.09 16.57
N SER A 190 29.39 8.65 17.77
CA SER A 190 30.49 8.73 18.75
C SER A 190 30.36 7.66 19.82
N LEU A 191 31.40 6.82 19.97
CA LEU A 191 31.48 5.83 21.05
C LEU A 191 31.44 6.47 22.44
N ALA A 192 31.98 7.69 22.58
CA ALA A 192 31.91 8.43 23.84
C ALA A 192 30.45 8.80 24.18
N ARG A 193 29.66 9.21 23.18
CA ARG A 193 28.24 9.54 23.36
C ARG A 193 27.40 8.30 23.69
N ILE A 194 27.69 7.16 23.06
CA ILE A 194 27.04 5.88 23.39
C ILE A 194 27.24 5.55 24.87
N ARG A 195 28.48 5.61 25.35
CA ARG A 195 28.81 5.35 26.76
C ARG A 195 28.13 6.32 27.72
N GLU A 196 28.04 7.60 27.37
CA GLU A 196 27.35 8.61 28.18
C GLU A 196 25.85 8.32 28.32
N ILE A 197 25.18 7.89 27.23
CA ILE A 197 23.74 7.60 27.24
C ILE A 197 23.43 6.26 27.91
N ILE A 198 24.18 5.21 27.57
CA ILE A 198 23.90 3.84 28.06
C ILE A 198 24.47 3.62 29.46
N GLY A 199 25.51 4.37 29.84
CA GLY A 199 26.19 4.25 31.13
C GLY A 199 27.24 3.13 31.20
N THR A 200 27.54 2.48 30.08
CA THR A 200 28.59 1.44 30.00
C THR A 200 29.40 1.56 28.71
N ALA A 201 30.65 1.10 28.75
CA ALA A 201 31.50 1.03 27.57
C ALA A 201 31.13 -0.21 26.73
N ILE A 202 30.79 0.01 25.47
CA ILE A 202 30.59 -1.04 24.47
C ILE A 202 31.80 -1.02 23.54
N ALA A 203 32.39 -2.19 23.26
CA ALA A 203 33.53 -2.27 22.35
C ALA A 203 33.11 -1.85 20.94
N ALA A 204 34.00 -1.14 20.24
CA ALA A 204 33.73 -0.63 18.89
C ALA A 204 33.25 -1.74 17.93
N GLN A 205 33.87 -2.93 18.02
CA GLN A 205 33.51 -4.09 17.20
C GLN A 205 32.07 -4.57 17.43
N ASP A 206 31.59 -4.52 18.68
CA ASP A 206 30.21 -4.91 18.99
C ASP A 206 29.21 -3.88 18.47
N VAL A 207 29.56 -2.58 18.55
CA VAL A 207 28.72 -1.51 17.96
C VAL A 207 28.57 -1.69 16.46
N ILE A 208 29.68 -1.93 15.75
CA ILE A 208 29.67 -2.18 14.30
C ILE A 208 28.80 -3.40 13.98
N ARG A 209 29.05 -4.53 14.64
CA ARG A 209 28.28 -5.77 14.42
C ARG A 209 26.77 -5.58 14.64
N ILE A 210 26.38 -4.80 15.66
CA ILE A 210 24.97 -4.52 15.94
C ILE A 210 24.36 -3.67 14.83
N LEU A 211 25.05 -2.62 14.36
CA LEU A 211 24.56 -1.77 13.28
C LEU A 211 24.47 -2.52 11.94
N GLU A 212 25.49 -3.31 11.60
CA GLU A 212 25.46 -4.17 10.41
C GLU A 212 24.31 -5.18 10.46
N SER A 213 23.94 -5.69 11.65
CA SER A 213 22.83 -6.63 11.80
C SER A 213 21.44 -6.04 11.55
N ILE A 214 21.34 -4.71 11.47
CA ILE A 214 20.12 -3.97 11.13
C ILE A 214 20.27 -3.18 9.82
N ASP A 215 21.20 -3.62 8.95
CA ASP A 215 21.48 -3.05 7.63
C ASP A 215 21.90 -1.56 7.64
N MET A 216 22.68 -1.14 8.66
CA MET A 216 23.28 0.20 8.78
C MET A 216 24.80 0.22 8.60
#